data_AF-A0A416HYZ0-F1
#
_entry.id   AF-A0A416HYZ0-F1
#
_cell.length_a   1.000
_cell.length_b   1.000
_cell.length_c   1.000
_cell.angle_alpha   90.00
_cell.angle_beta   90.00
_cell.angle_gamma   90.00
#
_symmetry.space_group_name_H-M   'P 1'
#
loop_
_entity.id
_entity.type
_entity.pdbx_description
1 polymer ?
#
loop_
_entity_poly.entity_id
_entity_poly.type
_entity_poly.pdbx_seq_one_letter_code
_entity_poly.pdbx_strand_id
1 'polypeptide(L)'
;MDAIIDDYFEIRAPFQTGEKKRKEFPDAFIANQIRERFGHEEMVAIISDDNGFKEACQQWDNHLFFSSLGALYGEMNKQEKFYAATKDFVIAQKSGIESQLARYIQNDVEINVIGLSHDRKGVTEGYDYTETYLNGLSDVTIGIHSVDEIDDNKSIVTLICQGSFTMDCFYEDYDNAPWDSEEKKYVYVETIGIREEHKAKFACRIEINRAENTFEILPFKIILGGDSRKERYEIEGDSKYDYEQEIEDMDRESVGLNPLGDYETYLEEDLVESKMLEDIIERFSCINELHKEYEEISSIYDSLLELFSDRENIESVIRIISSKLEEITDFPGVIDEDGISEEEISEMKKWVDFKYEDASRKMDIANLPDSIGYGDDIEILGIDDQKLFLKIDEININPSAGDKEWIDISLSDEKEIIACGTVELTVGYMEYDEDGGVADSLEDEIDYSYRSIIEQLDDFILEQNEYMETEKAIIEIIEEVIE
;
A
#
# COMPACT_ATOMS: atom_id res chain seq x y z
N MET A 1 3.67 45.97 41.13
CA MET A 1 4.35 45.05 42.07
C MET A 1 3.52 44.87 43.34
N ASP A 2 3.06 45.97 43.97
CA ASP A 2 2.22 45.92 45.17
C ASP A 2 0.91 45.14 44.97
N ALA A 3 0.21 45.33 43.83
CA ALA A 3 -1.02 44.58 43.51
C ALA A 3 -0.83 43.05 43.43
N ILE A 4 0.31 42.56 42.96
CA ILE A 4 0.59 41.12 42.85
C ILE A 4 0.81 40.51 44.25
N ILE A 5 1.42 41.28 45.16
CA ILE A 5 1.64 40.88 46.55
C ILE A 5 0.30 40.84 47.30
N ASP A 6 -0.56 41.82 47.07
CA ASP A 6 -1.92 41.84 47.63
C ASP A 6 -2.76 40.66 47.12
N ASP A 7 -2.74 40.41 45.81
CA ASP A 7 -3.42 39.26 45.20
C ASP A 7 -2.92 37.92 45.77
N TYR A 8 -1.61 37.82 46.06
CA TYR A 8 -1.04 36.66 46.76
C TYR A 8 -1.62 36.50 48.16
N PHE A 9 -1.67 37.54 49.01
CA PHE A 9 -2.19 37.38 50.36
C PHE A 9 -3.71 37.15 50.40
N GLU A 10 -4.44 37.72 49.44
CA GLU A 10 -5.90 37.61 49.35
C GLU A 10 -6.40 36.38 48.58
N ILE A 11 -5.50 35.55 48.03
CA ILE A 11 -5.86 34.33 47.25
C ILE A 11 -6.73 34.70 46.04
N ARG A 12 -6.32 35.73 45.31
CA ARG A 12 -6.94 36.14 44.05
C ARG A 12 -6.19 35.49 42.89
N ALA A 13 -6.90 35.19 41.81
CA ALA A 13 -6.32 34.56 40.63
C ALA A 13 -5.04 35.30 40.16
N PRO A 14 -3.93 34.59 39.86
CA PRO A 14 -3.87 33.14 39.62
C PRO A 14 -3.62 32.31 40.88
N PHE A 15 -3.58 32.92 42.07
CA PHE A 15 -3.17 32.26 43.30
C PHE A 15 -4.25 31.33 43.87
N GLN A 16 -3.94 30.03 43.99
CA GLN A 16 -4.85 29.02 44.54
C GLN A 16 -4.49 28.62 45.99
N THR A 17 -5.45 28.04 46.69
CA THR A 17 -5.26 27.61 48.09
C THR A 17 -4.43 26.32 48.14
N GLY A 18 -3.23 26.35 48.71
CA GLY A 18 -2.41 25.16 48.92
C GLY A 18 -0.90 25.41 48.95
N GLU A 19 -0.10 24.34 49.11
CA GLU A 19 1.36 24.41 49.20
C GLU A 19 2.04 24.90 47.91
N LYS A 20 1.36 24.78 46.76
CA LYS A 20 1.88 25.21 45.45
C LYS A 20 1.70 26.70 45.14
N LYS A 21 1.00 27.46 45.98
CA LYS A 21 0.71 28.89 45.80
C LYS A 21 1.94 29.77 45.51
N ARG A 22 3.10 29.41 46.06
CA ARG A 22 4.37 30.12 45.80
C ARG A 22 4.93 29.89 44.38
N LYS A 23 4.46 28.86 43.67
CA LYS A 23 4.89 28.54 42.30
C LYS A 23 4.12 29.32 41.24
N GLU A 24 3.04 30.01 41.61
CA GLU A 24 2.14 30.76 40.71
C GLU A 24 2.54 32.23 40.54
N PHE A 25 3.64 32.67 41.18
CA PHE A 25 4.18 34.02 40.98
C PHE A 25 4.55 34.33 39.52
N PRO A 26 5.22 33.43 38.76
CA PRO A 26 5.50 33.66 37.34
C PRO A 26 4.22 33.98 36.55
N ASP A 27 3.17 33.19 36.76
CA ASP A 27 1.86 33.36 36.13
C ASP A 27 1.23 34.71 36.49
N ALA A 28 1.33 35.12 37.75
CA ALA A 28 0.83 36.42 38.21
C ALA A 28 1.58 37.60 37.58
N PHE A 29 2.91 37.48 37.39
CA PHE A 29 3.70 38.49 36.70
C PHE A 29 3.35 38.57 35.21
N ILE A 30 3.19 37.44 34.54
CA ILE A 30 2.82 37.39 33.12
C ILE A 30 1.41 37.97 32.92
N ALA A 31 0.43 37.57 33.73
CA ALA A 31 -0.93 38.11 33.66
C ALA A 31 -0.96 39.63 33.90
N ASN A 32 -0.20 40.14 34.87
CA ASN A 32 -0.12 41.59 35.10
C ASN A 32 0.51 42.34 33.92
N GLN A 33 1.55 41.78 33.30
CA GLN A 33 2.16 42.36 32.10
C GLN A 33 1.19 42.41 30.93
N ILE A 34 0.38 41.37 30.73
CA ILE A 34 -0.65 41.37 29.68
C ILE A 34 -1.63 42.53 29.91
N ARG A 35 -2.12 42.69 31.15
CA ARG A 35 -3.06 43.78 31.51
C ARG A 35 -2.47 45.19 31.38
N GLU A 36 -1.19 45.38 31.71
CA GLU A 36 -0.56 46.71 31.70
C GLU A 36 -0.02 47.10 30.32
N ARG A 37 0.40 46.13 29.50
CA ARG A 37 1.13 46.38 28.25
C ARG A 37 0.23 46.58 27.04
N PHE A 38 -0.88 45.85 26.96
CA PHE A 38 -1.77 45.91 25.80
C PHE A 38 -2.98 46.82 26.08
N GLY A 39 -3.25 47.75 25.18
CA GLY A 39 -4.40 48.65 25.28
C GLY A 39 -5.69 48.01 24.78
N HIS A 40 -6.85 48.65 25.02
CA HIS A 40 -8.15 48.15 24.58
C HIS A 40 -8.37 48.09 23.06
N GLU A 41 -7.47 48.69 22.27
CA GLU A 41 -7.56 48.70 20.80
C GLU A 41 -6.87 47.48 20.16
N GLU A 42 -6.01 46.77 20.89
CA GLU A 42 -5.27 45.61 20.38
C GLU A 42 -5.93 44.31 20.82
N MET A 43 -6.25 43.44 19.85
CA MET A 43 -6.74 42.09 20.14
C MET A 43 -5.60 41.21 20.64
N VAL A 44 -5.76 40.61 21.82
CA VAL A 44 -4.76 39.73 22.44
C VAL A 44 -5.31 38.31 22.52
N ALA A 45 -4.67 37.38 21.81
CA ALA A 45 -4.96 35.96 21.93
C ALA A 45 -4.11 35.33 23.04
N ILE A 46 -4.77 34.74 24.03
CA ILE A 46 -4.18 34.11 25.20
C ILE A 46 -4.45 32.61 25.11
N ILE A 47 -3.39 31.82 24.94
CA ILE A 47 -3.47 30.36 24.83
C ILE A 47 -3.04 29.74 26.16
N SER A 48 -3.97 29.11 26.86
CA SER A 48 -3.70 28.40 28.10
C SER A 48 -4.82 27.41 28.39
N ASP A 49 -4.53 26.31 29.07
CA ASP A 49 -5.56 25.43 29.65
C ASP A 49 -5.75 25.66 31.16
N ASP A 50 -4.95 26.55 31.76
CA ASP A 50 -5.05 26.90 33.18
C ASP A 50 -6.12 27.97 33.41
N ASN A 51 -7.21 27.57 34.09
CA ASN A 51 -8.31 28.46 34.41
C ASN A 51 -7.92 29.58 35.39
N GLY A 52 -7.01 29.31 36.34
CA GLY A 52 -6.51 30.34 37.27
C GLY A 52 -5.70 31.41 36.55
N PHE A 53 -4.89 31.03 35.56
CA PHE A 53 -4.17 31.98 34.71
C PHE A 53 -5.12 32.79 33.82
N LYS A 54 -6.14 32.15 33.21
CA LYS A 54 -7.15 32.85 32.42
C LYS A 54 -7.90 33.90 33.25
N GLU A 55 -8.31 33.55 34.46
CA GLU A 55 -8.96 34.47 35.40
C GLU A 55 -8.03 35.63 35.79
N ALA A 56 -6.76 35.34 36.03
CA ALA A 56 -5.76 36.36 36.35
C ALA A 56 -5.57 37.40 35.24
N CYS A 57 -5.68 37.00 33.98
CA CYS A 57 -5.56 37.91 32.85
C CYS A 57 -6.72 38.90 32.75
N GLN A 58 -7.83 38.66 33.47
CA GLN A 58 -9.10 39.38 33.40
C GLN A 58 -9.75 39.33 32.01
N GLN A 59 -11.06 39.09 31.96
CA GLN A 59 -11.81 39.16 30.71
C GLN A 59 -12.05 40.62 30.35
N TRP A 60 -11.31 41.11 29.36
CA TRP A 60 -11.60 42.35 28.66
C TRP A 60 -12.10 42.02 27.26
N ASP A 61 -12.84 42.94 26.64
CA ASP A 61 -13.47 42.72 25.33
C ASP A 61 -12.45 42.42 24.21
N ASN A 62 -11.19 42.79 24.40
CA ASN A 62 -10.09 42.57 23.47
C ASN A 62 -9.25 41.31 23.79
N HIS A 63 -9.56 40.54 24.84
CA HIS A 63 -8.86 39.31 25.21
C HIS A 63 -9.61 38.08 24.68
N LEU A 64 -8.97 37.29 23.81
CA LEU A 64 -9.48 36.02 23.31
C LEU A 64 -8.77 34.86 23.99
N PHE A 65 -9.52 33.90 24.53
CA PHE A 65 -8.96 32.76 25.25
C PHE A 65 -9.10 31.47 24.46
N PHE A 66 -8.00 30.74 24.29
CA PHE A 66 -7.95 29.46 23.58
C PHE A 66 -7.30 28.39 24.46
N SER A 67 -7.80 27.16 24.41
CA SER A 67 -7.23 26.02 25.15
C SER A 67 -5.99 25.43 24.48
N SER A 68 -5.79 25.68 23.18
CA SER A 68 -4.63 25.21 22.43
C SER A 68 -4.33 26.13 21.23
N LEU A 69 -3.14 25.97 20.65
CA LEU A 69 -2.78 26.59 19.36
C LEU A 69 -3.73 26.16 18.24
N GLY A 70 -4.14 24.89 18.22
CA GLY A 70 -5.11 24.38 17.24
C GLY A 70 -6.47 25.07 17.33
N ALA A 71 -6.94 25.41 18.55
CA ALA A 71 -8.16 26.17 18.73
C ALA A 71 -8.05 27.61 18.18
N LEU A 72 -6.89 28.25 18.33
CA LEU A 72 -6.62 29.55 17.74
C LEU A 72 -6.60 29.49 16.21
N TYR A 73 -5.82 28.56 15.62
CA TYR A 73 -5.75 28.42 14.16
C TYR A 73 -7.11 28.07 13.55
N GLY A 74 -7.85 27.17 14.20
CA GLY A 74 -9.21 26.86 13.81
C GLY A 74 -10.12 28.08 13.81
N GLU A 75 -10.02 28.97 14.80
CA GLU A 75 -10.81 30.21 14.85
C GLU A 75 -10.37 31.22 13.78
N MET A 76 -9.06 31.38 13.57
CA MET A 76 -8.53 32.28 12.54
C MET A 76 -9.00 31.88 11.13
N ASN A 77 -9.03 30.57 10.85
CA ASN A 77 -9.36 30.06 9.52
C ASN A 77 -10.86 29.77 9.32
N LYS A 78 -11.72 29.89 10.35
CA LYS A 78 -13.16 29.59 10.25
C LYS A 78 -13.90 30.45 9.22
N GLN A 79 -13.41 31.65 8.93
CA GLN A 79 -14.01 32.58 7.97
C GLN A 79 -13.51 32.38 6.54
N GLU A 80 -12.51 31.51 6.35
CA GLU A 80 -11.95 31.23 5.04
C GLU A 80 -12.92 30.40 4.19
N LYS A 81 -13.03 30.78 2.91
CA LYS A 81 -13.97 30.20 1.94
C LYS A 81 -13.84 28.67 1.83
N PHE A 82 -12.63 28.13 2.05
CA PHE A 82 -12.30 26.72 1.86
C PHE A 82 -12.25 25.91 3.16
N TYR A 83 -12.56 26.50 4.31
CA TYR A 83 -12.49 25.81 5.60
C TYR A 83 -13.45 24.60 5.70
N ALA A 84 -14.71 24.79 5.26
CA ALA A 84 -15.70 23.70 5.24
C ALA A 84 -15.29 22.59 4.24
N ALA A 85 -14.90 22.98 3.03
CA ALA A 85 -14.46 22.05 1.99
C ALA A 85 -13.24 21.20 2.43
N THR A 86 -12.32 21.80 3.19
CA THR A 86 -11.15 21.08 3.74
C THR A 86 -11.58 20.03 4.75
N LYS A 87 -12.56 20.31 5.61
CA LYS A 87 -13.10 19.31 6.55
C LYS A 87 -13.84 18.20 5.83
N ASP A 88 -14.66 18.56 4.85
CA ASP A 88 -15.42 17.59 4.05
C ASP A 88 -14.49 16.65 3.29
N PHE A 89 -13.36 17.15 2.76
CA PHE A 89 -12.31 16.33 2.16
C PHE A 89 -11.77 15.26 3.12
N VAL A 90 -11.36 15.67 4.33
CA VAL A 90 -10.80 14.73 5.32
C VAL A 90 -11.85 13.71 5.78
N ILE A 91 -13.11 14.12 5.90
CA ILE A 91 -14.21 13.20 6.26
C ILE A 91 -14.46 12.19 5.13
N ALA A 92 -14.46 12.65 3.87
CA ALA A 92 -14.69 11.79 2.71
C ALA A 92 -13.54 10.81 2.46
N GLN A 93 -12.30 11.25 2.68
CA GLN A 93 -11.08 10.44 2.48
C GLN A 93 -10.59 9.74 3.75
N LYS A 94 -11.43 9.69 4.80
CA LYS A 94 -11.01 9.23 6.12
C LYS A 94 -10.35 7.86 6.11
N SER A 95 -10.97 6.87 5.47
CA SER A 95 -10.44 5.51 5.38
C SER A 95 -9.13 5.45 4.60
N GLY A 96 -9.03 6.17 3.48
CA GLY A 96 -7.80 6.26 2.69
C GLY A 96 -6.64 6.88 3.48
N ILE A 97 -6.92 7.93 4.26
CA ILE A 97 -5.92 8.56 5.14
C ILE A 97 -5.51 7.59 6.26
N GLU A 98 -6.45 6.86 6.87
CA GLU A 98 -6.16 5.85 7.90
C GLU A 98 -5.25 4.74 7.36
N SER A 99 -5.57 4.18 6.18
CA SER A 99 -4.76 3.13 5.54
C SER A 99 -3.37 3.63 5.13
N GLN A 100 -3.27 4.81 4.52
CA GLN A 100 -1.97 5.36 4.11
C GLN A 100 -1.11 5.75 5.32
N LEU A 101 -1.73 6.26 6.39
CA LEU A 101 -1.04 6.57 7.64
C LEU A 101 -0.51 5.30 8.31
N ALA A 102 -1.26 4.20 8.32
CA ALA A 102 -0.80 2.92 8.86
C ALA A 102 0.44 2.41 8.11
N ARG A 103 0.40 2.41 6.77
CA ARG A 103 1.55 2.05 5.92
C ARG A 103 2.75 2.95 6.15
N TYR A 104 2.53 4.27 6.25
CA TYR A 104 3.62 5.22 6.51
C TYR A 104 4.26 5.00 7.88
N ILE A 105 3.48 4.67 8.91
CA ILE A 105 4.00 4.34 10.24
C ILE A 105 4.86 3.08 10.21
N GLN A 106 4.46 2.06 9.47
CA GLN A 106 5.20 0.79 9.38
C GLN A 106 6.56 0.96 8.69
N ASN A 107 6.65 1.83 7.68
CA ASN A 107 7.83 1.90 6.81
C ASN A 107 8.78 3.06 7.13
N ASP A 108 8.25 4.23 7.53
CA ASP A 108 8.99 5.49 7.44
C ASP A 108 9.04 6.30 8.75
N VAL A 109 8.19 5.98 9.75
CA VAL A 109 8.09 6.77 10.98
C VAL A 109 9.05 6.25 12.05
N GLU A 110 9.85 7.17 12.60
CA GLU A 110 10.68 6.90 13.77
C GLU A 110 9.78 6.78 15.02
N ILE A 111 9.73 5.59 15.60
CA ILE A 111 9.03 5.29 16.86
C ILE A 111 10.05 5.18 17.99
N ASN A 112 9.96 6.06 18.97
CA ASN A 112 10.84 6.07 20.13
C ASN A 112 10.11 5.52 21.36
N VAL A 113 10.57 4.38 21.89
CA VAL A 113 10.00 3.74 23.08
C VAL A 113 10.82 4.10 24.32
N ILE A 114 10.17 4.82 25.26
CA ILE A 114 10.74 5.19 26.55
C ILE A 114 10.42 4.09 27.55
N GLY A 115 11.41 3.22 27.76
CA GLY A 115 11.32 2.10 28.70
C GLY A 115 11.47 2.49 30.17
N LEU A 116 12.15 3.61 30.47
CA LEU A 116 12.36 4.07 31.84
C LEU A 116 11.31 5.09 32.28
N SER A 117 10.68 4.87 33.43
CA SER A 117 9.87 5.87 34.13
C SER A 117 10.53 6.31 35.44
N HIS A 118 10.24 7.56 35.84
CA HIS A 118 10.78 8.17 37.05
C HIS A 118 9.64 8.67 37.92
N ASP A 119 9.59 8.25 39.18
CA ASP A 119 8.62 8.76 40.13
C ASP A 119 8.99 10.18 40.62
N ARG A 120 8.09 10.82 41.39
CA ARG A 120 8.32 12.17 41.94
C ARG A 120 9.47 12.25 42.94
N LYS A 121 10.01 11.12 43.38
CA LYS A 121 11.15 11.01 44.30
C LYS A 121 12.46 10.67 43.57
N GLY A 122 12.41 10.49 42.24
CA GLY A 122 13.56 10.14 41.41
C GLY A 122 13.90 8.65 41.44
N VAL A 123 12.96 7.78 41.82
CA VAL A 123 13.11 6.33 41.69
C VAL A 123 12.85 5.96 40.23
N THR A 124 13.81 5.30 39.61
CA THR A 124 13.73 4.81 38.24
C THR A 124 13.18 3.39 38.23
N GLU A 125 12.25 3.11 37.32
CA GLU A 125 11.66 1.79 37.09
C GLU A 125 11.59 1.51 35.57
N GLY A 126 11.59 0.24 35.19
CA GLY A 126 11.60 -0.20 33.79
C GLY A 126 12.99 -0.53 33.25
N TYR A 127 13.13 -0.49 31.93
CA TYR A 127 14.31 -0.99 31.21
C TYR A 127 14.87 0.08 30.28
N ASP A 128 16.19 0.14 30.16
CA ASP A 128 16.88 1.05 29.25
C ASP A 128 17.12 0.33 27.93
N TYR A 129 16.19 0.51 26.98
CA TYR A 129 16.22 -0.22 25.72
C TYR A 129 17.37 0.23 24.83
N THR A 130 18.11 -0.73 24.32
CA THR A 130 19.16 -0.54 23.31
C THR A 130 18.58 -0.59 21.90
N GLU A 131 17.58 -1.45 21.69
CA GLU A 131 16.94 -1.66 20.39
C GLU A 131 15.41 -1.79 20.54
N THR A 132 14.67 -1.32 19.53
CA THR A 132 13.20 -1.34 19.54
C THR A 132 12.67 -1.57 18.12
N TYR A 133 11.74 -2.51 17.97
CA TYR A 133 11.14 -2.90 16.71
C TYR A 133 9.62 -2.87 16.80
N LEU A 134 8.95 -2.40 15.75
CA LEU A 134 7.49 -2.45 15.66
C LEU A 134 7.07 -3.86 15.25
N ASN A 135 6.42 -4.60 16.14
CA ASN A 135 5.91 -5.94 15.87
C ASN A 135 4.46 -5.91 15.35
N GLY A 136 3.64 -4.95 15.77
CA GLY A 136 2.25 -4.86 15.35
C GLY A 136 1.67 -3.45 15.43
N LEU A 137 0.81 -3.12 14.47
CA LEU A 137 0.06 -1.87 14.41
C LEU A 137 -1.40 -2.15 14.07
N SER A 138 -2.33 -1.66 14.89
CA SER A 138 -3.77 -1.81 14.67
C SER A 138 -4.56 -0.60 15.19
N ASP A 139 -5.86 -0.58 14.91
CA ASP A 139 -6.80 0.45 15.37
C ASP A 139 -6.40 1.89 15.02
N VAL A 140 -5.71 2.10 13.89
CA VAL A 140 -5.30 3.45 13.45
C VAL A 140 -6.56 4.23 13.08
N THR A 141 -6.84 5.26 13.86
CA THR A 141 -8.02 6.11 13.67
C THR A 141 -7.63 7.57 13.69
N ILE A 142 -8.30 8.38 12.86
CA ILE A 142 -8.02 9.81 12.76
C ILE A 142 -9.22 10.68 13.14
N GLY A 143 -8.90 11.86 13.67
CA GLY A 143 -9.82 12.96 13.91
C GLY A 143 -9.17 14.29 13.57
N ILE A 144 -9.97 15.24 13.10
CA ILE A 144 -9.48 16.59 12.76
C ILE A 144 -9.22 17.36 14.06
N HIS A 145 -7.99 17.83 14.27
CA HIS A 145 -7.67 18.73 15.38
C HIS A 145 -7.86 20.19 14.99
N SER A 146 -7.18 20.61 13.93
CA SER A 146 -7.20 21.98 13.44
C SER A 146 -6.88 22.03 11.95
N VAL A 147 -7.44 23.04 11.28
CA VAL A 147 -6.99 23.45 9.95
C VAL A 147 -6.05 24.61 10.18
N ASP A 148 -4.77 24.38 9.92
CA ASP A 148 -3.69 25.28 10.34
C ASP A 148 -3.46 26.37 9.30
N GLU A 149 -3.44 26.00 8.02
CA GLU A 149 -3.22 26.90 6.90
C GLU A 149 -4.20 26.61 5.77
N ILE A 150 -4.69 27.67 5.14
CA ILE A 150 -5.58 27.62 3.98
C ILE A 150 -5.07 28.63 2.95
N ASP A 151 -4.65 28.13 1.80
CA ASP A 151 -4.36 28.89 0.58
C ASP A 151 -5.44 28.62 -0.48
N ASP A 152 -5.36 29.22 -1.66
CA ASP A 152 -6.31 29.07 -2.76
C ASP A 152 -6.46 27.60 -3.22
N ASN A 153 -5.36 26.84 -3.23
CA ASN A 153 -5.34 25.43 -3.68
C ASN A 153 -4.90 24.42 -2.62
N LYS A 154 -4.23 24.85 -1.53
CA LYS A 154 -3.64 23.96 -0.54
C LYS A 154 -4.16 24.21 0.87
N SER A 155 -4.32 23.15 1.66
CA SER A 155 -4.59 23.25 3.10
C SER A 155 -3.60 22.41 3.90
N ILE A 156 -3.15 22.91 5.04
CA ILE A 156 -2.44 22.09 6.04
C ILE A 156 -3.39 21.80 7.19
N VAL A 157 -3.55 20.53 7.53
CA VAL A 157 -4.45 20.05 8.59
C VAL A 157 -3.65 19.25 9.60
N THR A 158 -3.77 19.60 10.88
CA THR A 158 -3.31 18.74 11.97
C THR A 158 -4.41 17.75 12.33
N LEU A 159 -4.07 16.46 12.30
CA LEU A 159 -4.91 15.35 12.74
C LEU A 159 -4.49 14.91 14.14
N ILE A 160 -5.46 14.55 14.97
CA ILE A 160 -5.24 13.72 16.16
C ILE A 160 -5.50 12.29 15.75
N CYS A 161 -4.49 11.46 15.92
CA CYS A 161 -4.51 10.05 15.60
C CYS A 161 -4.48 9.24 16.90
N GLN A 162 -5.05 8.05 16.84
CA GLN A 162 -4.93 7.04 17.87
C GLN A 162 -4.55 5.73 17.20
N GLY A 163 -3.63 4.98 17.79
CA GLY A 163 -3.23 3.66 17.31
C GLY A 163 -2.88 2.73 18.48
N SER A 164 -3.02 1.44 18.24
CA SER A 164 -2.56 0.36 19.10
C SER A 164 -1.24 -0.17 18.54
N PHE A 165 -0.19 -0.19 19.35
CA PHE A 165 1.17 -0.57 18.95
C PHE A 165 1.66 -1.73 19.81
N THR A 166 2.29 -2.71 19.17
CA THR A 166 3.04 -3.78 19.83
C THR A 166 4.50 -3.60 19.49
N MET A 167 5.33 -3.32 20.50
CA MET A 167 6.75 -3.04 20.34
C MET A 167 7.59 -4.13 21.00
N ASP A 168 8.56 -4.65 20.26
CA ASP A 168 9.57 -5.56 20.80
C ASP A 168 10.82 -4.74 21.12
N CYS A 169 11.17 -4.71 22.40
CA CYS A 169 12.18 -3.83 22.96
C CYS A 169 13.25 -4.67 23.66
N PHE A 170 14.52 -4.45 23.35
CA PHE A 170 15.62 -5.26 23.84
C PHE A 170 16.54 -4.42 24.73
N TYR A 171 17.03 -5.01 25.81
CA TYR A 171 18.04 -4.40 26.67
C TYR A 171 19.10 -5.42 27.10
N GLU A 172 20.29 -4.93 27.41
CA GLU A 172 21.40 -5.74 27.90
C GLU A 172 21.34 -5.88 29.43
N ASP A 173 21.29 -7.12 29.94
CA ASP A 173 21.20 -7.41 31.37
C ASP A 173 22.58 -7.43 32.05
N TYR A 174 23.11 -6.24 32.27
CA TYR A 174 24.35 -6.04 33.00
C TYR A 174 24.26 -6.39 34.49
N ASP A 175 23.05 -6.42 35.07
CA ASP A 175 22.86 -6.68 36.50
C ASP A 175 23.10 -8.16 36.82
N ASN A 176 22.81 -9.07 35.88
CA ASN A 176 23.07 -10.50 36.02
C ASN A 176 24.36 -10.98 35.32
N ALA A 177 25.02 -10.14 34.51
CA ALA A 177 26.24 -10.51 33.80
C ALA A 177 27.49 -10.62 34.72
N PRO A 178 28.30 -11.69 34.61
CA PRO A 178 29.54 -11.82 35.38
C PRO A 178 30.61 -10.79 34.95
N TRP A 179 31.24 -10.16 35.95
CA TRP A 179 32.32 -9.19 35.75
C TRP A 179 33.69 -9.86 35.72
N ASP A 180 34.43 -9.70 34.62
CA ASP A 180 35.83 -10.09 34.51
C ASP A 180 36.74 -8.93 34.97
N SER A 181 37.34 -9.11 36.15
CA SER A 181 38.22 -8.12 36.75
C SER A 181 39.62 -8.02 36.12
N GLU A 182 40.06 -9.03 35.37
CA GLU A 182 41.37 -9.01 34.67
C GLU A 182 41.27 -8.18 33.39
N GLU A 183 40.23 -8.42 32.60
CA GLU A 183 39.97 -7.72 31.32
C GLU A 183 39.13 -6.44 31.48
N LYS A 184 38.60 -6.19 32.69
CA LYS A 184 37.76 -5.03 33.04
C LYS A 184 36.53 -4.87 32.14
N LYS A 185 35.81 -5.96 31.93
CA LYS A 185 34.58 -5.98 31.14
C LYS A 185 33.57 -6.99 31.69
N TYR A 186 32.30 -6.75 31.43
CA TYR A 186 31.26 -7.78 31.58
C TYR A 186 31.42 -8.84 30.48
N VAL A 187 31.19 -10.10 30.84
CA VAL A 187 31.26 -11.25 29.92
C VAL A 187 29.94 -11.99 30.02
N TYR A 188 29.44 -12.56 28.92
CA TYR A 188 28.13 -13.22 28.88
C TYR A 188 26.97 -12.30 29.26
N VAL A 189 26.97 -11.06 28.74
CA VAL A 189 25.82 -10.15 28.90
C VAL A 189 24.68 -10.71 28.04
N GLU A 190 23.58 -11.09 28.70
CA GLU A 190 22.37 -11.58 28.04
C GLU A 190 21.55 -10.39 27.53
N THR A 191 20.93 -10.55 26.37
CA THR A 191 19.99 -9.56 25.83
C THR A 191 18.59 -10.07 26.12
N ILE A 192 17.80 -9.28 26.85
CA ILE A 192 16.44 -9.64 27.24
C ILE A 192 15.45 -8.87 26.36
N GLY A 193 14.51 -9.61 25.76
CA GLY A 193 13.40 -9.05 24.99
C GLY A 193 12.22 -8.72 25.90
N ILE A 194 11.60 -7.56 25.68
CA ILE A 194 10.41 -7.10 26.37
C ILE A 194 9.38 -6.68 25.32
N ARG A 195 8.19 -7.26 25.37
CA ARG A 195 7.06 -6.85 24.54
C ARG A 195 6.23 -5.82 25.29
N GLU A 196 6.04 -4.67 24.66
CA GLU A 196 5.23 -3.58 25.18
C GLU A 196 4.01 -3.33 24.29
N GLU A 197 2.83 -3.40 24.89
CA GLU A 197 1.60 -3.00 24.22
C GLU A 197 1.24 -1.57 24.59
N HIS A 198 1.00 -0.73 23.59
CA HIS A 198 0.66 0.67 23.76
C HIS A 198 -0.65 1.02 23.07
N LYS A 199 -1.39 1.94 23.68
CA LYS A 199 -2.46 2.69 23.03
C LYS A 199 -2.13 4.16 23.07
N ALA A 200 -1.56 4.67 21.99
CA ALA A 200 -1.02 6.03 21.93
C ALA A 200 -1.95 6.98 21.19
N LYS A 201 -1.97 8.23 21.64
CA LYS A 201 -2.54 9.35 20.90
C LYS A 201 -1.41 10.25 20.44
N PHE A 202 -1.36 10.52 19.15
CA PHE A 202 -0.31 11.33 18.54
C PHE A 202 -0.93 12.29 17.53
N ALA A 203 -0.15 13.28 17.10
CA ALA A 203 -0.60 14.22 16.09
C ALA A 203 0.28 14.08 14.84
N CYS A 204 -0.35 14.06 13.68
CA CYS A 204 0.35 14.19 12.40
C CYS A 204 -0.26 15.35 11.60
N ARG A 205 0.49 15.85 10.62
CA ARG A 205 0.01 16.89 9.71
C ARG A 205 -0.12 16.31 8.31
N ILE A 206 -1.16 16.71 7.61
CA ILE A 206 -1.33 16.41 6.20
C ILE A 206 -1.42 17.70 5.40
N GLU A 207 -0.82 17.70 4.22
CA GLU A 207 -1.04 18.70 3.18
C GLU A 207 -2.11 18.17 2.22
N ILE A 208 -3.13 18.98 1.95
CA ILE A 208 -4.22 18.65 1.03
C ILE A 208 -4.10 19.53 -0.20
N ASN A 209 -4.00 18.94 -1.39
CA ASN A 209 -4.08 19.64 -2.66
C ASN A 209 -5.51 19.53 -3.21
N ARG A 210 -6.26 20.64 -3.17
CA ARG A 210 -7.67 20.68 -3.61
C ARG A 210 -7.83 20.69 -5.13
N ALA A 211 -6.80 21.10 -5.88
CA ALA A 211 -6.86 21.10 -7.34
C ALA A 211 -6.73 19.67 -7.91
N GLU A 212 -5.89 18.86 -7.27
CA GLU A 212 -5.61 17.46 -7.66
C GLU A 212 -6.43 16.44 -6.86
N ASN A 213 -7.10 16.88 -5.78
CA ASN A 213 -7.85 16.03 -4.86
C ASN A 213 -6.98 14.96 -4.20
N THR A 214 -5.73 15.32 -3.87
CA THR A 214 -4.71 14.45 -3.27
C THR A 214 -4.29 14.97 -1.89
N PHE A 215 -3.61 14.13 -1.12
CA PHE A 215 -2.99 14.52 0.15
C PHE A 215 -1.62 13.89 0.33
N GLU A 216 -0.80 14.52 1.17
CA GLU A 216 0.52 14.03 1.56
C GLU A 216 0.66 14.10 3.08
N ILE A 217 1.24 13.07 3.68
CA ILE A 217 1.52 13.02 5.12
C ILE A 217 2.88 13.68 5.36
N LEU A 218 2.92 14.70 6.22
CA LEU A 218 4.15 15.36 6.58
C LEU A 218 4.91 14.55 7.65
N PRO A 219 6.25 14.53 7.64
CA PRO A 219 7.05 13.75 8.59
C PRO A 219 6.74 14.08 10.06
N PHE A 220 6.66 13.05 10.88
CA PHE A 220 6.45 13.16 12.33
C PHE A 220 7.17 12.03 13.07
N LYS A 221 7.20 12.12 14.40
CA LYS A 221 7.77 11.08 15.27
C LYS A 221 6.72 10.60 16.25
N ILE A 222 6.78 9.33 16.63
CA ILE A 222 5.94 8.76 17.67
C ILE A 222 6.80 8.51 18.90
N ILE A 223 6.28 8.90 20.06
CA ILE A 223 6.92 8.63 21.35
C ILE A 223 5.97 7.77 22.15
N LEU A 224 6.43 6.58 22.53
CA LEU A 224 5.69 5.62 23.34
C LEU A 224 6.32 5.58 24.73
N GLY A 225 5.53 5.80 25.78
CA GLY A 225 6.02 5.90 27.14
C GLY A 225 5.05 5.29 28.14
N GLY A 226 5.29 5.55 29.43
CA GLY A 226 4.42 5.06 30.50
C GLY A 226 2.97 5.55 30.45
N ASP A 227 2.68 6.61 29.71
CA ASP A 227 1.33 7.16 29.52
C ASP A 227 0.51 6.45 28.43
N SER A 228 1.17 5.85 27.43
CA SER A 228 0.52 5.07 26.36
C SER A 228 0.51 3.57 26.63
N ARG A 229 1.46 3.08 27.40
CA ARG A 229 1.67 1.67 27.77
C ARG A 229 0.47 1.06 28.50
N LYS A 230 0.03 -0.10 28.03
CA LYS A 230 -1.04 -0.92 28.60
C LYS A 230 -0.47 -2.11 29.33
N GLU A 231 0.34 -2.88 28.63
CA GLU A 231 0.97 -4.07 29.14
C GLU A 231 2.46 -4.06 28.82
N ARG A 232 3.21 -4.77 29.65
CA ARG A 232 4.63 -5.01 29.46
C ARG A 232 4.91 -6.39 30.04
N TYR A 233 5.49 -7.25 29.24
CA TYR A 233 5.93 -8.57 29.65
C TYR A 233 7.24 -8.90 28.97
N GLU A 234 8.04 -9.72 29.63
CA GLU A 234 9.25 -10.27 29.04
C GLU A 234 8.84 -11.18 27.88
N ILE A 235 9.46 -10.95 26.72
CA ILE A 235 9.48 -11.95 25.66
C ILE A 235 10.33 -13.04 26.28
N GLU A 236 9.75 -14.17 26.66
CA GLU A 236 10.51 -15.28 27.22
C GLU A 236 11.68 -15.54 26.27
N GLY A 237 12.89 -15.25 26.75
CA GLY A 237 14.04 -15.09 25.87
C GLY A 237 14.35 -16.40 25.14
N ASP A 238 14.64 -16.26 23.86
CA ASP A 238 15.35 -17.21 23.00
C ASP A 238 16.78 -17.53 23.53
N SER A 239 16.89 -17.99 24.77
CA SER A 239 18.06 -18.71 25.29
C SER A 239 17.72 -20.11 25.80
N LYS A 240 16.44 -20.48 25.76
CA LYS A 240 16.03 -21.83 25.43
C LYS A 240 15.80 -21.85 23.92
N TYR A 241 16.31 -22.87 23.21
CA TYR A 241 15.63 -23.35 22.01
C TYR A 241 14.13 -23.22 22.25
N ASP A 242 13.38 -22.62 21.32
CA ASP A 242 11.92 -22.65 21.39
C ASP A 242 11.50 -24.11 21.22
N TYR A 243 11.66 -24.88 22.28
CA TYR A 243 11.26 -26.26 22.29
C TYR A 243 9.75 -26.31 22.12
N GLU A 244 8.96 -25.27 22.38
CA GLU A 244 7.51 -25.37 22.19
C GLU A 244 7.14 -25.21 20.72
N GLN A 245 7.63 -24.20 20.01
CA GLN A 245 7.43 -24.09 18.56
C GLN A 245 8.23 -25.15 17.78
N GLU A 246 9.46 -25.49 18.19
CA GLU A 246 10.21 -26.62 17.60
C GLU A 246 9.55 -27.96 17.92
N ILE A 247 8.96 -28.17 19.11
CA ILE A 247 8.15 -29.37 19.40
C ILE A 247 6.84 -29.32 18.62
N GLU A 248 6.17 -28.17 18.50
CA GLU A 248 4.93 -28.03 17.74
C GLU A 248 5.17 -28.27 16.25
N ASP A 249 6.21 -27.68 15.67
CA ASP A 249 6.63 -27.92 14.29
C ASP A 249 7.10 -29.37 14.12
N MET A 250 7.89 -29.93 15.06
CA MET A 250 8.25 -31.35 15.04
C MET A 250 7.04 -32.28 15.18
N ASP A 251 6.05 -31.92 16.00
CA ASP A 251 4.83 -32.69 16.23
C ASP A 251 3.94 -32.63 15.00
N ARG A 252 3.81 -31.46 14.37
CA ARG A 252 3.14 -31.24 13.08
C ARG A 252 3.81 -32.04 11.97
N GLU A 253 5.12 -31.92 11.82
CA GLU A 253 5.90 -32.72 10.85
C GLU A 253 5.76 -34.22 11.10
N SER A 254 5.71 -34.65 12.38
CA SER A 254 5.58 -36.07 12.74
C SER A 254 4.26 -36.69 12.25
N VAL A 255 3.24 -35.86 12.07
CA VAL A 255 1.92 -36.25 11.55
C VAL A 255 1.72 -35.87 10.09
N GLY A 256 2.75 -35.29 9.44
CA GLY A 256 2.74 -34.92 8.02
C GLY A 256 2.15 -33.55 7.71
N LEU A 257 2.05 -32.66 8.70
CA LEU A 257 1.65 -31.27 8.54
C LEU A 257 2.87 -30.36 8.39
N ASN A 258 2.68 -29.21 7.74
CA ASN A 258 3.71 -28.19 7.56
C ASN A 258 3.94 -27.38 8.85
N PRO A 259 5.19 -26.99 9.15
CA PRO A 259 5.50 -26.00 10.17
C PRO A 259 4.73 -24.69 9.95
N LEU A 260 4.30 -24.03 11.03
CA LEU A 260 3.49 -22.80 10.90
C LEU A 260 4.27 -21.66 10.23
N GLY A 261 5.60 -21.66 10.31
CA GLY A 261 6.47 -20.69 9.66
C GLY A 261 6.73 -20.96 8.16
N ASP A 262 6.37 -22.14 7.65
CA ASP A 262 6.77 -22.59 6.31
C ASP A 262 5.65 -22.47 5.26
N TYR A 263 4.48 -21.95 5.62
CA TYR A 263 3.33 -21.87 4.70
C TYR A 263 3.56 -20.96 3.47
N GLU A 264 4.42 -19.95 3.59
CA GLU A 264 4.82 -19.14 2.43
C GLU A 264 5.55 -20.01 1.40
N THR A 265 6.58 -20.76 1.84
CA THR A 265 7.32 -21.71 1.00
C THR A 265 6.39 -22.79 0.44
N TYR A 266 5.51 -23.34 1.29
CA TYR A 266 4.55 -24.37 0.88
C TYR A 266 3.62 -23.88 -0.23
N LEU A 267 3.08 -22.67 -0.13
CA LEU A 267 2.24 -22.05 -1.16
C LEU A 267 3.02 -21.82 -2.46
N GLU A 268 4.25 -21.32 -2.38
CA GLU A 268 5.08 -21.08 -3.56
C GLU A 268 5.45 -22.38 -4.29
N GLU A 269 5.85 -23.41 -3.56
CA GLU A 269 6.19 -24.71 -4.13
C GLU A 269 4.97 -25.39 -4.75
N ASP A 270 3.81 -25.34 -4.09
CA ASP A 270 2.57 -25.93 -4.60
C ASP A 270 2.04 -25.18 -5.83
N LEU A 271 2.15 -23.84 -5.86
CA LEU A 271 1.74 -23.03 -7.02
C LEU A 271 2.48 -23.48 -8.30
N VAL A 272 3.79 -23.74 -8.20
CA VAL A 272 4.63 -24.18 -9.33
C VAL A 272 4.16 -25.52 -9.90
N GLU A 273 3.67 -26.42 -9.06
CA GLU A 273 3.15 -27.73 -9.46
C GLU A 273 1.62 -27.74 -9.69
N SER A 274 0.95 -26.61 -9.45
CA SER A 274 -0.50 -26.52 -9.47
C SER A 274 -1.09 -26.71 -10.86
N LYS A 275 -2.26 -27.35 -10.91
CA LYS A 275 -3.02 -27.49 -12.16
C LYS A 275 -3.46 -26.14 -12.72
N MET A 276 -3.70 -25.16 -11.85
CA MET A 276 -4.00 -23.79 -12.23
C MET A 276 -2.89 -23.18 -13.06
N LEU A 277 -1.64 -23.24 -12.56
CA LEU A 277 -0.50 -22.67 -13.26
C LEU A 277 -0.25 -23.39 -14.58
N GLU A 278 -0.34 -24.72 -14.61
CA GLU A 278 -0.24 -25.51 -15.85
C GLU A 278 -1.26 -25.03 -16.90
N ASP A 279 -2.53 -24.87 -16.51
CA ASP A 279 -3.60 -24.46 -17.41
C ASP A 279 -3.41 -23.02 -17.91
N ILE A 280 -2.99 -22.08 -17.04
CA ILE A 280 -2.72 -20.69 -17.43
C ILE A 280 -1.53 -20.61 -18.39
N ILE A 281 -0.42 -21.30 -18.10
CA ILE A 281 0.77 -21.31 -18.96
C ILE A 281 0.45 -21.92 -20.33
N GLU A 282 -0.41 -22.94 -20.40
CA GLU A 282 -0.86 -23.50 -21.68
C GLU A 282 -1.52 -22.42 -22.56
N ARG A 283 -2.36 -21.55 -21.98
CA ARG A 283 -3.01 -20.44 -22.69
C ARG A 283 -2.01 -19.38 -23.10
N PHE A 284 -1.07 -19.04 -22.23
CA PHE A 284 0.02 -18.10 -22.55
C PHE A 284 0.85 -18.62 -23.72
N SER A 285 1.14 -19.92 -23.75
CA SER A 285 1.82 -20.53 -24.89
C SER A 285 1.01 -20.39 -26.18
N CYS A 286 -0.31 -20.60 -26.15
CA CYS A 286 -1.16 -20.41 -27.33
C CYS A 286 -1.10 -18.98 -27.85
N ILE A 287 -1.16 -17.97 -26.97
CA ILE A 287 -1.08 -16.55 -27.36
C ILE A 287 0.32 -16.24 -27.93
N ASN A 288 1.38 -16.74 -27.31
CA ASN A 288 2.75 -16.57 -27.81
C ASN A 288 2.94 -17.18 -29.21
N GLU A 289 2.33 -18.33 -29.50
CA GLU A 289 2.37 -18.90 -30.85
C GLU A 289 1.66 -18.00 -31.88
N LEU A 290 0.54 -17.36 -31.53
CA LEU A 290 -0.12 -16.39 -32.42
C LEU A 290 0.80 -15.21 -32.77
N HIS A 291 1.58 -14.70 -31.80
CA HIS A 291 2.55 -13.63 -32.09
C HIS A 291 3.68 -14.10 -33.02
N LYS A 292 4.14 -15.35 -32.88
CA LYS A 292 5.21 -15.91 -33.73
C LYS A 292 4.79 -16.05 -35.18
N GLU A 293 3.52 -16.34 -35.46
CA GLU A 293 3.02 -16.42 -36.84
C GLU A 293 3.22 -15.11 -37.62
N TYR A 294 3.29 -13.96 -36.93
CA TYR A 294 3.54 -12.68 -37.57
C TYR A 294 4.96 -12.51 -38.14
N GLU A 295 5.91 -13.39 -37.81
CA GLU A 295 7.23 -13.45 -38.48
C GLU A 295 7.07 -13.79 -39.97
N GLU A 296 6.27 -14.81 -40.29
CA GLU A 296 6.01 -15.23 -41.68
C GLU A 296 5.15 -14.17 -42.40
N ILE A 297 4.10 -13.68 -41.75
CA ILE A 297 3.20 -12.64 -42.29
C ILE A 297 3.98 -11.36 -42.64
N SER A 298 4.87 -10.90 -41.75
CA SER A 298 5.69 -9.71 -42.00
C SER A 298 6.61 -9.88 -43.21
N SER A 299 7.22 -11.06 -43.36
CA SER A 299 8.08 -11.39 -44.52
C SER A 299 7.32 -11.35 -45.85
N ILE A 300 6.05 -11.76 -45.86
CA ILE A 300 5.21 -11.77 -47.07
C ILE A 300 4.81 -10.34 -47.45
N TYR A 301 4.44 -9.50 -46.47
CA TYR A 301 4.16 -8.09 -46.75
C TYR A 301 5.41 -7.33 -47.22
N ASP A 302 6.59 -7.61 -46.66
CA ASP A 302 7.86 -7.02 -47.14
C ASP A 302 8.13 -7.40 -48.62
N SER A 303 7.93 -8.68 -48.95
CA SER A 303 8.04 -9.17 -50.33
C SER A 303 7.05 -8.48 -51.28
N LEU A 304 5.82 -8.23 -50.83
CA LEU A 304 4.84 -7.45 -51.60
C LEU A 304 5.30 -6.00 -51.79
N LEU A 305 5.86 -5.36 -50.77
CA LEU A 305 6.40 -3.99 -50.85
C LEU A 305 7.57 -3.86 -51.82
N GLU A 306 8.42 -4.88 -51.93
CA GLU A 306 9.47 -4.92 -52.94
C GLU A 306 8.90 -4.86 -54.36
N LEU A 307 7.79 -5.56 -54.63
CA LEU A 307 7.10 -5.54 -55.93
C LEU A 307 6.52 -4.16 -56.28
N PHE A 308 6.11 -3.35 -55.28
CA PHE A 308 5.69 -1.97 -55.52
C PHE A 308 6.82 -1.07 -56.07
N SER A 309 8.07 -1.51 -55.97
CA SER A 309 9.22 -0.83 -56.58
C SER A 309 9.42 -1.20 -58.06
N ASP A 310 8.77 -2.27 -58.55
CA ASP A 310 8.82 -2.73 -59.94
C ASP A 310 7.53 -2.36 -60.72
N ARG A 311 7.61 -1.24 -61.46
CA ARG A 311 6.49 -0.64 -62.20
C ARG A 311 5.92 -1.53 -63.32
N GLU A 312 6.65 -2.50 -63.85
CA GLU A 312 6.14 -3.33 -64.96
C GLU A 312 5.19 -4.44 -64.50
N ASN A 313 5.35 -4.93 -63.26
CA ASN A 313 4.60 -6.07 -62.72
C ASN A 313 3.50 -5.67 -61.71
N ILE A 314 3.60 -4.48 -61.12
CA ILE A 314 2.70 -4.07 -60.04
C ILE A 314 1.23 -3.93 -60.50
N GLU A 315 0.97 -3.43 -61.71
CA GLU A 315 -0.40 -3.30 -62.22
C GLU A 315 -1.11 -4.66 -62.35
N SER A 316 -0.39 -5.72 -62.77
CA SER A 316 -0.96 -7.07 -62.83
C SER A 316 -1.20 -7.67 -61.45
N VAL A 317 -0.28 -7.46 -60.51
CA VAL A 317 -0.39 -7.92 -59.12
C VAL A 317 -1.59 -7.26 -58.44
N ILE A 318 -1.71 -5.94 -58.55
CA ILE A 318 -2.82 -5.14 -58.00
C ILE A 318 -4.16 -5.63 -58.54
N ARG A 319 -4.29 -5.92 -59.84
CA ARG A 319 -5.54 -6.45 -60.42
C ARG A 319 -5.95 -7.78 -59.79
N ILE A 320 -5.01 -8.70 -59.62
CA ILE A 320 -5.30 -10.03 -59.08
C ILE A 320 -5.70 -9.91 -57.60
N ILE A 321 -4.91 -9.19 -56.81
CA ILE A 321 -5.18 -8.99 -55.38
C ILE A 321 -6.53 -8.29 -55.19
N SER A 322 -6.80 -7.21 -55.93
CA SER A 322 -8.05 -6.46 -55.79
C SER A 322 -9.28 -7.29 -56.15
N SER A 323 -9.20 -8.17 -57.15
CA SER A 323 -10.31 -9.06 -57.50
C SER A 323 -10.57 -10.16 -56.46
N LYS A 324 -9.55 -10.53 -55.68
CA LYS A 324 -9.64 -11.59 -54.66
C LYS A 324 -9.96 -11.05 -53.26
N LEU A 325 -9.58 -9.81 -52.95
CA LEU A 325 -9.79 -9.14 -51.65
C LEU A 325 -10.98 -8.17 -51.65
N GLU A 326 -11.85 -8.20 -52.67
CA GLU A 326 -13.01 -7.28 -52.79
C GLU A 326 -13.98 -7.36 -51.59
N GLU A 327 -14.04 -8.51 -50.90
CA GLU A 327 -14.90 -8.72 -49.72
C GLU A 327 -14.29 -8.19 -48.40
N ILE A 328 -13.04 -7.72 -48.42
CA ILE A 328 -12.32 -7.24 -47.24
C ILE A 328 -12.60 -5.75 -47.02
N THR A 329 -13.12 -5.42 -45.85
CA THR A 329 -13.71 -4.10 -45.57
C THR A 329 -12.73 -2.93 -45.57
N ASP A 330 -11.46 -3.18 -45.25
CA ASP A 330 -10.40 -2.16 -45.14
C ASP A 330 -9.47 -2.13 -46.37
N PHE A 331 -9.69 -2.99 -47.37
CA PHE A 331 -8.84 -3.06 -48.56
C PHE A 331 -9.13 -1.91 -49.55
N PRO A 332 -8.10 -1.25 -50.12
CA PRO A 332 -8.29 -0.18 -51.10
C PRO A 332 -8.91 -0.69 -52.41
N GLY A 333 -10.05 -0.11 -52.82
CA GLY A 333 -10.74 -0.50 -54.05
C GLY A 333 -10.09 0.05 -55.33
N VAL A 334 -10.21 -0.70 -56.43
CA VAL A 334 -9.83 -0.26 -57.78
C VAL A 334 -11.08 0.12 -58.57
N ILE A 335 -11.09 1.32 -59.17
CA ILE A 335 -12.25 1.92 -59.85
C ILE A 335 -12.31 1.52 -61.34
N ASP A 336 -11.16 1.33 -61.99
CA ASP A 336 -11.04 0.95 -63.40
C ASP A 336 -10.04 -0.20 -63.60
N GLU A 337 -10.55 -1.40 -63.86
CA GLU A 337 -9.74 -2.60 -64.13
C GLU A 337 -8.88 -2.47 -65.41
N ASP A 338 -9.21 -1.57 -66.34
CA ASP A 338 -8.48 -1.41 -67.60
C ASP A 338 -7.29 -0.44 -67.47
N GLY A 339 -7.24 0.40 -66.43
CA GLY A 339 -6.15 1.34 -66.17
C GLY A 339 -6.11 1.85 -64.73
N ILE A 340 -5.24 1.25 -63.91
CA ILE A 340 -5.01 1.64 -62.51
C ILE A 340 -4.27 2.99 -62.48
N SER A 341 -4.80 3.94 -61.73
CA SER A 341 -4.18 5.25 -61.53
C SER A 341 -3.01 5.20 -60.55
N GLU A 342 -2.08 6.15 -60.68
CA GLU A 342 -0.97 6.34 -59.72
C GLU A 342 -1.47 6.63 -58.29
N GLU A 343 -2.68 7.20 -58.16
CA GLU A 343 -3.32 7.44 -56.87
C GLU A 343 -3.75 6.11 -56.21
N GLU A 344 -4.40 5.21 -56.96
CA GLU A 344 -4.78 3.87 -56.47
C GLU A 344 -3.53 3.03 -56.10
N ILE A 345 -2.47 3.07 -56.91
CA ILE A 345 -1.19 2.40 -56.59
C ILE A 345 -0.62 2.96 -55.28
N SER A 346 -0.68 4.28 -55.08
CA SER A 346 -0.18 4.91 -53.86
C SER A 346 -1.02 4.57 -52.63
N GLU A 347 -2.34 4.43 -52.77
CA GLU A 347 -3.22 4.03 -51.67
C GLU A 347 -2.97 2.58 -51.26
N MET A 348 -2.82 1.69 -52.25
CA MET A 348 -2.53 0.30 -51.97
C MET A 348 -1.16 0.11 -51.31
N LYS A 349 -0.14 0.83 -51.79
CA LYS A 349 1.17 0.81 -51.16
C LYS A 349 1.09 1.22 -49.69
N LYS A 350 0.34 2.27 -49.36
CA LYS A 350 0.18 2.71 -47.96
C LYS A 350 -0.53 1.67 -47.11
N TRP A 351 -1.51 0.96 -47.67
CA TRP A 351 -2.18 -0.12 -46.96
C TRP A 351 -1.22 -1.28 -46.67
N VAL A 352 -0.40 -1.69 -47.64
CA VAL A 352 0.61 -2.73 -47.44
C VAL A 352 1.70 -2.26 -46.46
N ASP A 353 2.19 -1.02 -46.58
CA ASP A 353 3.15 -0.43 -45.64
C ASP A 353 2.59 -0.49 -44.20
N PHE A 354 1.31 -0.12 -44.02
CA PHE A 354 0.63 -0.18 -42.73
C PHE A 354 0.51 -1.61 -42.20
N LYS A 355 0.12 -2.57 -43.03
CA LYS A 355 0.03 -3.99 -42.66
C LYS A 355 1.39 -4.58 -42.29
N TYR A 356 2.45 -4.21 -43.00
CA TYR A 356 3.83 -4.59 -42.67
C TYR A 356 4.29 -4.02 -41.32
N GLU A 357 4.06 -2.73 -41.08
CA GLU A 357 4.40 -2.08 -39.81
C GLU A 357 3.62 -2.71 -38.64
N ASP A 358 2.33 -3.02 -38.84
CA ASP A 358 1.49 -3.69 -37.87
C ASP A 358 1.97 -5.11 -37.56
N ALA A 359 2.27 -5.91 -38.59
CA ALA A 359 2.81 -7.26 -38.44
C ALA A 359 4.17 -7.26 -37.71
N SER A 360 5.05 -6.33 -38.07
CA SER A 360 6.36 -6.19 -37.41
C SER A 360 6.22 -5.81 -35.94
N ARG A 361 5.28 -4.91 -35.60
CA ARG A 361 4.98 -4.55 -34.21
C ARG A 361 4.51 -5.77 -33.41
N LYS A 362 3.64 -6.61 -34.00
CA LYS A 362 3.09 -7.81 -33.34
C LYS A 362 4.14 -8.90 -33.14
N MET A 363 5.04 -9.06 -34.11
CA MET A 363 6.20 -9.96 -34.00
C MET A 363 7.12 -9.59 -32.83
N ASP A 364 7.29 -8.28 -32.56
CA ASP A 364 8.18 -7.77 -31.51
C ASP A 364 7.56 -7.79 -30.09
N ILE A 365 6.31 -8.25 -29.94
CA ILE A 365 5.67 -8.39 -28.62
C ILE A 365 6.44 -9.40 -27.78
N ALA A 366 6.77 -9.03 -26.54
CA ALA A 366 7.45 -9.93 -25.61
C ALA A 366 6.56 -11.14 -25.29
N ASN A 367 7.14 -12.33 -25.29
CA ASN A 367 6.42 -13.54 -24.89
C ASN A 367 5.95 -13.43 -23.44
N LEU A 368 4.75 -13.93 -23.20
CA LEU A 368 4.22 -14.16 -21.86
C LEU A 368 5.11 -15.16 -21.09
N PRO A 369 5.24 -15.00 -19.76
CA PRO A 369 6.15 -15.79 -18.95
C PRO A 369 5.72 -17.25 -18.85
N ASP A 370 6.68 -18.13 -18.60
CA ASP A 370 6.49 -19.57 -18.35
C ASP A 370 6.51 -19.92 -16.85
N SER A 371 6.52 -18.91 -15.98
CA SER A 371 6.41 -19.04 -14.53
C SER A 371 5.65 -17.84 -13.97
N ILE A 372 4.85 -18.06 -12.93
CA ILE A 372 4.09 -17.01 -12.22
C ILE A 372 4.26 -17.24 -10.72
N GLY A 373 4.51 -16.17 -9.97
CA GLY A 373 4.54 -16.16 -8.51
C GLY A 373 3.39 -15.36 -7.90
N TYR A 374 3.25 -15.45 -6.59
CA TYR A 374 2.37 -14.56 -5.83
C TYR A 374 2.89 -13.13 -5.87
N GLY A 375 1.97 -12.16 -6.00
CA GLY A 375 2.29 -10.74 -6.19
C GLY A 375 2.55 -10.32 -7.64
N ASP A 376 2.59 -11.26 -8.60
CA ASP A 376 2.81 -10.94 -10.01
C ASP A 376 1.60 -10.25 -10.65
N ASP A 377 1.91 -9.32 -11.56
CA ASP A 377 0.97 -8.60 -12.41
C ASP A 377 1.44 -8.73 -13.88
N ILE A 378 0.64 -9.43 -14.69
CA ILE A 378 1.00 -9.86 -16.04
C ILE A 378 0.07 -9.19 -17.05
N GLU A 379 0.65 -8.37 -17.93
CA GLU A 379 -0.04 -7.80 -19.09
C GLU A 379 -0.05 -8.79 -20.26
N ILE A 380 -1.25 -9.13 -20.72
CA ILE A 380 -1.53 -10.00 -21.87
C ILE A 380 -2.02 -9.12 -23.01
N LEU A 381 -1.21 -9.01 -24.06
CA LEU A 381 -1.53 -8.25 -25.26
C LEU A 381 -2.00 -9.20 -26.36
N GLY A 382 -3.18 -8.93 -26.95
CA GLY A 382 -3.71 -9.63 -28.10
C GLY A 382 -3.18 -9.07 -29.43
N ILE A 383 -3.36 -9.84 -30.50
CA ILE A 383 -3.03 -9.43 -31.87
C ILE A 383 -4.02 -8.40 -32.44
N ASP A 384 -5.16 -8.21 -31.80
CA ASP A 384 -6.12 -7.15 -32.11
C ASP A 384 -5.95 -5.89 -31.24
N ASP A 385 -4.83 -5.78 -30.51
CA ASP A 385 -4.48 -4.73 -29.55
C ASP A 385 -5.32 -4.72 -28.26
N GLN A 386 -6.18 -5.71 -28.02
CA GLN A 386 -6.83 -5.86 -26.72
C GLN A 386 -5.84 -6.22 -25.63
N LYS A 387 -6.11 -5.74 -24.41
CA LYS A 387 -5.25 -5.96 -23.24
C LYS A 387 -6.03 -6.59 -22.11
N LEU A 388 -5.45 -7.63 -21.53
CA LEU A 388 -5.89 -8.23 -20.27
C LEU A 388 -4.77 -8.14 -19.25
N PHE A 389 -5.13 -8.08 -17.97
CA PHE A 389 -4.20 -8.06 -16.85
C PHE A 389 -4.55 -9.18 -15.89
N LEU A 390 -3.64 -10.14 -15.75
CA LEU A 390 -3.74 -11.22 -14.78
C LEU A 390 -2.92 -10.86 -13.54
N LYS A 391 -3.55 -10.89 -12.38
CA LYS A 391 -2.90 -10.59 -11.11
C LYS A 391 -3.16 -11.69 -10.08
N ILE A 392 -2.10 -12.13 -9.40
CA ILE A 392 -2.16 -12.95 -8.20
C ILE A 392 -1.69 -12.07 -7.03
N ASP A 393 -2.48 -11.97 -5.96
CA ASP A 393 -2.11 -11.13 -4.81
C ASP A 393 -0.88 -11.68 -4.06
N GLU A 394 -0.18 -10.80 -3.34
CA GLU A 394 0.95 -11.18 -2.48
C GLU A 394 0.49 -12.08 -1.32
N ILE A 395 1.36 -12.98 -0.87
CA ILE A 395 1.09 -13.79 0.33
C ILE A 395 1.12 -12.87 1.55
N ASN A 396 -0.04 -12.65 2.16
CA ASN A 396 -0.17 -11.86 3.38
C ASN A 396 -1.10 -12.60 4.37
N ILE A 397 -0.61 -13.76 4.83
CA ILE A 397 -1.32 -14.68 5.72
C ILE A 397 -0.63 -14.76 7.08
N ASN A 398 -1.37 -15.14 8.12
CA ASN A 398 -0.82 -15.40 9.45
C ASN A 398 -1.46 -16.69 10.01
N PRO A 399 -1.07 -17.86 9.46
CA PRO A 399 -1.80 -19.11 9.63
C PRO A 399 -1.76 -19.61 11.08
N SER A 400 -2.92 -20.01 11.61
CA SER A 400 -3.02 -20.79 12.85
C SER A 400 -3.68 -22.14 12.57
N ALA A 401 -3.39 -23.14 13.41
CA ALA A 401 -3.93 -24.49 13.24
C ALA A 401 -5.47 -24.49 13.15
N GLY A 402 -6.00 -25.05 12.07
CA GLY A 402 -7.45 -25.10 11.78
C GLY A 402 -8.01 -23.89 11.04
N ASP A 403 -7.20 -22.87 10.75
CA ASP A 403 -7.63 -21.70 9.99
C ASP A 403 -7.79 -21.99 8.49
N LYS A 404 -8.51 -21.09 7.84
CA LYS A 404 -8.56 -20.97 6.39
C LYS A 404 -8.13 -19.58 5.99
N GLU A 405 -7.26 -19.50 5.00
CA GLU A 405 -6.71 -18.27 4.45
C GLU A 405 -7.01 -18.21 2.95
N TRP A 406 -7.18 -17.01 2.41
CA TRP A 406 -7.52 -16.81 1.00
C TRP A 406 -6.61 -15.78 0.34
N ILE A 407 -6.16 -16.10 -0.87
CA ILE A 407 -5.40 -15.19 -1.74
C ILE A 407 -6.20 -14.99 -3.02
N ASP A 408 -6.45 -13.74 -3.39
CA ASP A 408 -7.28 -13.41 -4.54
C ASP A 408 -6.48 -13.48 -5.85
N ILE A 409 -7.15 -13.96 -6.91
CA ILE A 409 -6.67 -13.94 -8.28
C ILE A 409 -7.68 -13.13 -9.10
N SER A 410 -7.20 -12.25 -9.97
CA SER A 410 -8.08 -11.45 -10.81
C SER A 410 -7.58 -11.38 -12.25
N LEU A 411 -8.53 -11.41 -13.17
CA LEU A 411 -8.32 -11.09 -14.58
C LEU A 411 -9.18 -9.86 -14.90
N SER A 412 -8.54 -8.82 -15.42
CA SER A 412 -9.19 -7.56 -15.74
C SER A 412 -8.91 -7.13 -17.17
N ASP A 413 -9.84 -6.38 -17.75
CA ASP A 413 -9.59 -5.58 -18.93
C ASP A 413 -9.10 -4.17 -18.51
N GLU A 414 -8.94 -3.24 -19.45
CA GLU A 414 -8.52 -1.86 -19.12
C GLU A 414 -9.50 -1.07 -18.23
N LYS A 415 -10.70 -1.59 -17.94
CA LYS A 415 -11.79 -0.88 -17.26
C LYS A 415 -12.20 -1.55 -15.96
N GLU A 416 -12.38 -2.86 -15.95
CA GLU A 416 -12.94 -3.62 -14.83
C GLU A 416 -12.43 -5.07 -14.75
N ILE A 417 -12.67 -5.69 -13.60
CA ILE A 417 -12.38 -7.11 -13.38
C ILE A 417 -13.45 -7.93 -14.10
N ILE A 418 -13.02 -8.78 -15.03
CA ILE A 418 -13.89 -9.62 -15.86
C ILE A 418 -14.00 -11.05 -15.34
N ALA A 419 -13.00 -11.52 -14.57
CA ALA A 419 -13.05 -12.79 -13.87
C ALA A 419 -12.24 -12.75 -12.57
N CYS A 420 -12.67 -13.55 -11.60
CA CYS A 420 -12.00 -13.72 -10.31
C CYS A 420 -11.70 -15.20 -10.06
N GLY A 421 -10.66 -15.45 -9.29
CA GLY A 421 -10.33 -16.71 -8.69
C GLY A 421 -9.81 -16.52 -7.27
N THR A 422 -9.58 -17.63 -6.56
CA THR A 422 -9.06 -17.63 -5.19
C THR A 422 -8.16 -18.85 -4.99
N VAL A 423 -7.08 -18.67 -4.25
CA VAL A 423 -6.33 -19.76 -3.61
C VAL A 423 -6.82 -19.85 -2.17
N GLU A 424 -7.35 -21.00 -1.77
CA GLU A 424 -7.75 -21.29 -0.40
C GLU A 424 -6.70 -22.19 0.25
N LEU A 425 -6.03 -21.70 1.29
CA LEU A 425 -5.16 -22.49 2.15
C LEU A 425 -5.96 -22.96 3.36
N THR A 426 -6.00 -24.27 3.59
CA THR A 426 -6.49 -24.89 4.83
C THR A 426 -5.30 -25.31 5.68
N VAL A 427 -5.21 -24.76 6.90
CA VAL A 427 -4.13 -25.06 7.85
C VAL A 427 -4.52 -26.28 8.68
N GLY A 428 -3.81 -27.38 8.50
CA GLY A 428 -4.07 -28.62 9.18
C GLY A 428 -3.80 -28.59 10.69
N TYR A 429 -4.45 -29.51 11.40
CA TYR A 429 -4.28 -29.73 12.84
C TYR A 429 -4.53 -31.19 13.21
N MET A 430 -4.02 -31.62 14.36
CA MET A 430 -4.32 -32.93 14.94
C MET A 430 -4.58 -32.79 16.44
N GLU A 431 -5.76 -33.20 16.90
CA GLU A 431 -6.12 -33.26 18.32
C GLU A 431 -6.11 -34.71 18.82
N TYR A 432 -5.64 -34.91 20.05
CA TYR A 432 -5.62 -36.22 20.71
C TYR A 432 -6.65 -36.30 21.84
N ASP A 433 -7.26 -37.48 22.02
CA ASP A 433 -8.16 -37.78 23.13
C ASP A 433 -7.41 -38.13 24.42
N GLU A 434 -8.14 -38.30 25.52
CA GLU A 434 -7.58 -38.63 26.85
C GLU A 434 -6.86 -39.99 26.89
N ASP A 435 -7.10 -40.87 25.92
CA ASP A 435 -6.44 -42.18 25.78
C ASP A 435 -5.22 -42.13 24.84
N GLY A 436 -4.90 -40.95 24.28
CA GLY A 436 -3.82 -40.73 23.31
C GLY A 436 -4.15 -41.21 21.90
N GLY A 437 -5.44 -41.43 21.58
CA GLY A 437 -5.94 -41.66 20.22
C GLY A 437 -6.20 -40.33 19.50
N VAL A 438 -6.29 -40.35 18.16
CA VAL A 438 -6.67 -39.15 17.39
C VAL A 438 -8.16 -38.87 17.59
N ALA A 439 -8.46 -37.70 18.13
CA ALA A 439 -9.82 -37.21 18.38
C ALA A 439 -10.42 -36.51 17.16
N ASP A 440 -9.67 -35.58 16.58
CA ASP A 440 -10.02 -34.83 15.37
C ASP A 440 -8.74 -34.49 14.59
N SER A 441 -8.83 -34.38 13.28
CA SER A 441 -7.68 -34.07 12.44
C SER A 441 -8.10 -33.44 11.11
N LEU A 442 -7.31 -32.48 10.67
CA LEU A 442 -7.41 -31.81 9.38
C LEU A 442 -6.03 -31.80 8.74
N GLU A 443 -5.95 -32.16 7.46
CA GLU A 443 -4.70 -32.12 6.69
C GLU A 443 -4.51 -30.72 6.09
N ASP A 444 -3.27 -30.39 5.75
CA ASP A 444 -2.99 -29.21 4.93
C ASP A 444 -3.54 -29.43 3.52
N GLU A 445 -4.23 -28.43 2.99
CA GLU A 445 -4.81 -28.48 1.66
C GLU A 445 -4.77 -27.09 1.02
N ILE A 446 -4.37 -27.04 -0.26
CA ILE A 446 -4.47 -25.85 -1.09
C ILE A 446 -5.49 -26.14 -2.20
N ASP A 447 -6.55 -25.34 -2.26
CA ASP A 447 -7.56 -25.43 -3.31
C ASP A 447 -7.53 -24.19 -4.20
N TYR A 448 -7.52 -24.41 -5.50
CA TYR A 448 -7.49 -23.34 -6.49
C TYR A 448 -8.83 -23.23 -7.19
N SER A 449 -9.48 -22.08 -7.02
CA SER A 449 -10.69 -21.72 -7.76
C SER A 449 -10.33 -20.72 -8.86
N TYR A 450 -10.15 -21.19 -10.09
CA TYR A 450 -9.65 -20.37 -11.20
C TYR A 450 -10.41 -20.59 -12.52
N ARG A 451 -11.49 -21.39 -12.49
CA ARG A 451 -12.23 -21.77 -13.69
C ARG A 451 -12.72 -20.57 -14.50
N SER A 452 -13.19 -19.52 -13.83
CA SER A 452 -13.67 -18.30 -14.51
C SER A 452 -12.55 -17.59 -15.27
N ILE A 453 -11.31 -17.66 -14.76
CA ILE A 453 -10.12 -17.08 -15.41
C ILE A 453 -9.83 -17.84 -16.69
N ILE A 454 -9.82 -19.18 -16.64
CA ILE A 454 -9.59 -20.03 -17.81
C ILE A 454 -10.67 -19.83 -18.88
N GLU A 455 -11.95 -19.77 -18.48
CA GLU A 455 -13.05 -19.54 -19.43
C GLU A 455 -12.86 -18.19 -20.18
N GLN A 456 -12.43 -17.13 -19.49
CA GLN A 456 -12.15 -15.84 -20.14
C GLN A 456 -10.90 -15.86 -21.02
N LEU A 457 -9.83 -16.56 -20.61
CA LEU A 457 -8.64 -16.72 -21.45
C LEU A 457 -8.93 -17.55 -22.71
N ASP A 458 -9.76 -18.59 -22.60
CA ASP A 458 -10.19 -19.40 -23.74
C ASP A 458 -11.05 -18.57 -24.71
N ASP A 459 -12.00 -17.77 -24.20
CA ASP A 459 -12.80 -16.85 -25.01
C ASP A 459 -11.91 -15.83 -25.72
N PHE A 460 -10.95 -15.24 -25.00
CA PHE A 460 -9.96 -14.33 -25.59
C PHE A 460 -9.17 -14.99 -26.72
N ILE A 461 -8.61 -16.18 -26.48
CA ILE A 461 -7.85 -16.94 -27.49
C ILE A 461 -8.71 -17.27 -28.72
N LEU A 462 -9.99 -17.60 -28.53
CA LEU A 462 -10.90 -17.85 -29.65
C LEU A 462 -11.07 -16.60 -30.52
N GLU A 463 -11.30 -15.44 -29.92
CA GLU A 463 -11.39 -14.16 -30.65
C GLU A 463 -10.10 -13.84 -31.40
N GLN A 464 -8.94 -14.03 -30.76
CA GLN A 464 -7.63 -13.82 -31.40
C GLN A 464 -7.40 -14.79 -32.57
N ASN A 465 -7.82 -16.05 -32.46
CA ASN A 465 -7.72 -17.00 -33.57
C ASN A 465 -8.63 -16.61 -34.74
N GLU A 466 -9.85 -16.14 -34.50
CA GLU A 466 -10.74 -15.65 -35.57
C GLU A 466 -10.12 -14.45 -36.32
N TYR A 467 -9.46 -13.55 -35.59
CA TYR A 467 -8.69 -12.47 -36.19
C TYR A 467 -7.53 -13.01 -37.04
N MET A 468 -6.76 -13.96 -36.51
CA MET A 468 -5.62 -14.57 -37.20
C MET A 468 -6.04 -15.29 -38.49
N GLU A 469 -7.14 -16.05 -38.48
CA GLU A 469 -7.64 -16.74 -39.68
C GLU A 469 -8.01 -15.75 -40.79
N THR A 470 -8.53 -14.58 -40.43
CA THR A 470 -8.82 -13.51 -41.40
C THR A 470 -7.52 -12.97 -42.02
N GLU A 471 -6.49 -12.75 -41.22
CA GLU A 471 -5.20 -12.26 -41.70
C GLU A 471 -4.47 -13.32 -42.54
N LYS A 472 -4.52 -14.60 -42.15
CA LYS A 472 -4.00 -15.73 -42.93
C LYS A 472 -4.66 -15.84 -44.31
N ALA A 473 -5.98 -15.67 -44.39
CA ALA A 473 -6.68 -15.69 -45.68
C ALA A 473 -6.21 -14.58 -46.63
N ILE A 474 -5.90 -13.39 -46.10
CA ILE A 474 -5.30 -12.29 -46.86
C ILE A 474 -3.92 -12.70 -47.37
N ILE A 475 -3.12 -13.26 -46.49
CA ILE A 475 -1.74 -13.62 -46.76
C ILE A 475 -1.63 -14.74 -47.80
N GLU A 476 -2.44 -15.79 -47.71
CA GLU A 476 -2.49 -16.85 -48.72
C GLU A 476 -2.78 -16.29 -50.13
N ILE A 477 -3.69 -15.31 -50.22
CA ILE A 477 -4.01 -14.64 -51.49
C ILE A 477 -2.82 -13.84 -52.02
N ILE A 478 -2.08 -13.16 -51.14
CA ILE A 478 -0.91 -12.37 -51.50
C ILE A 478 0.24 -13.30 -51.95
N GLU A 479 0.53 -14.36 -51.21
CA GLU A 479 1.56 -15.34 -51.55
C GLU A 479 1.34 -15.97 -52.93
N GLU A 480 0.10 -16.39 -53.25
CA GLU A 480 -0.24 -16.93 -54.57
C GLU A 480 0.02 -15.97 -55.74
N VAL A 481 0.15 -14.67 -55.48
CA VAL A 481 0.39 -13.64 -56.49
C VAL A 481 1.87 -13.27 -56.58
N ILE A 482 2.62 -13.45 -55.49
CA ILE A 482 4.07 -13.23 -55.43
C ILE A 482 4.84 -14.39 -56.08
N GLU A 483 4.37 -15.64 -55.92
CA GLU A 483 4.89 -16.85 -56.59
C GLU A 483 4.58 -16.91 -58.10
#